data_AF-A0A376KW12-F1
#
_entry.id   AF-A0A376KW12-F1
#
_cell.length_a   1.000
_cell.length_b   1.000
_cell.length_c   1.000
_cell.angle_alpha   90.00
_cell.angle_beta   90.00
_cell.angle_gamma   90.00
#
_symmetry.space_group_name_H-M   'P 1'
#
loop_
_entity.id
_entity.type
_entity.pdbx_description
1 polymer ?
#
loop_
_entity_poly.entity_id
_entity_poly.type
_entity_poly.pdbx_seq_one_letter_code
_entity_poly.pdbx_strand_id
1 'polypeptide(L)'
;MKETGTGNITVKDKNSVITNLGTNLGYDGHGEMDISNEGLVVSNGGSSLGYGETGVGNVSITTGGMWEVNKNVYTTIGVAGVGNLNISDGGKFVSQNITFLGDKASGIGTLNLMDATSSFDTVGINVGNFGSGIVNVSNGATLNSTGYGFIGGNASGKGIVNISTDSLWNLKTSSTNAQLLQVGVLGKGELNITTGGIVKARDTQIALNDKSKGDVRVDGQNSLLETFNMYVGTSGTGTLTLTNSGTLECRRWRSLLRCF
;
A
#
# COMPACT_ATOMS: atom_id res chain seq x y z
N MET A 1 -11.14 14.79 -28.49
CA MET A 1 -10.12 15.69 -27.94
C MET A 1 -9.59 15.02 -26.68
N LYS A 2 -8.28 14.72 -26.59
CA LYS A 2 -7.65 14.36 -25.31
C LYS A 2 -7.47 15.67 -24.56
N GLU A 3 -8.25 15.91 -23.52
CA GLU A 3 -8.12 17.15 -22.76
C GLU A 3 -6.92 17.07 -21.82
N THR A 4 -5.93 17.89 -22.10
CA THR A 4 -4.66 18.06 -21.39
C THR A 4 -4.79 18.99 -20.18
N GLY A 5 -5.96 19.02 -19.53
CA GLY A 5 -6.26 19.96 -18.46
C GLY A 5 -5.30 19.78 -17.28
N THR A 6 -4.83 20.89 -16.72
CA THR A 6 -4.04 20.92 -15.47
C THR A 6 -4.87 21.53 -14.36
N GLY A 7 -4.84 20.97 -13.15
CA GLY A 7 -5.50 21.55 -11.98
C GLY A 7 -4.66 21.40 -10.73
N ASN A 8 -4.65 22.43 -9.87
CA ASN A 8 -3.90 22.44 -8.62
C ASN A 8 -4.83 22.78 -7.46
N ILE A 9 -4.74 22.02 -6.37
CA ILE A 9 -5.49 22.24 -5.13
C ILE A 9 -4.48 22.40 -4.00
N THR A 10 -4.64 23.44 -3.18
CA THR A 10 -3.85 23.62 -1.96
C THR A 10 -4.79 23.77 -0.78
N VAL A 11 -4.64 22.88 0.21
CA VAL A 11 -5.34 22.93 1.49
C VAL A 11 -4.29 23.11 2.57
N LYS A 12 -4.16 24.33 3.06
CA LYS A 12 -3.07 24.73 3.95
C LYS A 12 -3.60 25.42 5.20
N ASP A 13 -2.93 25.18 6.31
CA ASP A 13 -3.19 25.76 7.62
C ASP A 13 -4.42 25.15 8.32
N LYS A 14 -4.34 25.11 9.64
CA LYS A 14 -5.39 24.56 10.50
C LYS A 14 -6.75 25.21 10.20
N ASN A 15 -7.79 24.38 10.16
CA ASN A 15 -9.18 24.75 9.85
C ASN A 15 -9.46 25.07 8.37
N SER A 16 -8.47 24.98 7.48
CA SER A 16 -8.74 24.92 6.04
C SER A 16 -9.26 23.52 5.70
N VAL A 17 -10.52 23.44 5.27
CA VAL A 17 -11.20 22.16 5.05
C VAL A 17 -11.82 22.13 3.65
N ILE A 18 -11.55 21.05 2.92
CA ILE A 18 -12.38 20.62 1.78
C ILE A 18 -13.23 19.45 2.22
N THR A 19 -14.55 19.55 2.02
CA THR A 19 -15.47 18.41 2.17
C THR A 19 -16.13 18.16 0.82
N ASN A 20 -15.96 16.97 0.26
CA ASN A 20 -16.54 16.60 -1.02
C ASN A 20 -17.19 15.21 -0.98
N LEU A 21 -17.90 14.85 -2.06
CA LEU A 21 -18.48 13.51 -2.24
C LEU A 21 -17.47 12.50 -2.81
N GLY A 22 -16.25 12.93 -3.09
CA GLY A 22 -15.21 12.15 -3.75
C GLY A 22 -14.18 13.05 -4.39
N THR A 23 -12.94 12.58 -4.48
CA THR A 23 -11.81 13.31 -5.05
C THR A 23 -11.28 12.54 -6.24
N ASN A 24 -11.51 13.01 -7.47
CA ASN A 24 -10.92 12.42 -8.68
C ASN A 24 -9.88 13.38 -9.23
N LEU A 25 -8.61 13.12 -8.93
CA LEU A 25 -7.50 14.00 -9.30
C LEU A 25 -6.82 13.48 -10.58
N GLY A 26 -6.73 14.34 -11.59
CA GLY A 26 -6.17 13.96 -12.90
C GLY A 26 -7.07 12.97 -13.65
N TYR A 27 -8.33 13.35 -13.91
CA TYR A 27 -9.32 12.44 -14.50
C TYR A 27 -8.90 11.96 -15.90
N ASP A 28 -8.48 12.85 -16.79
CA ASP A 28 -7.85 12.53 -18.08
C ASP A 28 -6.66 13.47 -18.41
N GLY A 29 -6.36 14.38 -17.47
CA GLY A 29 -5.24 15.33 -17.52
C GLY A 29 -4.41 15.25 -16.25
N HIS A 30 -3.75 16.35 -15.88
CA HIS A 30 -2.85 16.42 -14.74
C HIS A 30 -3.51 17.14 -13.56
N GLY A 31 -3.50 16.53 -12.38
CA GLY A 31 -3.99 17.13 -11.16
C GLY A 31 -2.96 17.04 -10.04
N GLU A 32 -2.76 18.13 -9.32
CA GLU A 32 -1.93 18.18 -8.12
C GLU A 32 -2.77 18.63 -6.91
N MET A 33 -2.51 18.03 -5.75
CA MET A 33 -3.13 18.40 -4.49
C MET A 33 -2.10 18.40 -3.37
N ASP A 34 -1.93 19.55 -2.73
CA ASP A 34 -1.09 19.73 -1.56
C ASP A 34 -1.95 19.94 -0.31
N ILE A 35 -1.73 19.10 0.70
CA ILE A 35 -2.37 19.22 2.01
C ILE A 35 -1.27 19.43 3.05
N SER A 36 -1.25 20.59 3.70
CA SER A 36 -0.14 20.97 4.59
C SER A 36 -0.57 21.77 5.81
N ASN A 37 0.30 21.84 6.82
CA ASN A 37 0.13 22.67 8.02
C ASN A 37 -1.21 22.44 8.73
N GLU A 38 -1.57 21.19 9.01
CA GLU A 38 -2.87 20.82 9.62
C GLU A 38 -4.11 21.10 8.74
N GLY A 39 -3.95 21.33 7.42
CA GLY A 39 -5.06 21.36 6.47
C GLY A 39 -5.77 20.00 6.36
N LEU A 40 -7.06 20.01 6.01
CA LEU A 40 -7.89 18.80 6.01
C LEU A 40 -8.70 18.64 4.70
N VAL A 41 -8.63 17.44 4.12
CA VAL A 41 -9.54 17.01 3.05
C VAL A 41 -10.40 15.85 3.57
N VAL A 42 -11.71 15.95 3.40
CA VAL A 42 -12.68 14.92 3.74
C VAL A 42 -13.44 14.50 2.49
N SER A 43 -13.25 13.25 2.08
CA SER A 43 -13.91 12.66 0.92
C SER A 43 -14.99 11.66 1.33
N ASN A 44 -16.23 12.02 1.05
CA ASN A 44 -17.41 11.23 1.41
C ASN A 44 -17.83 10.19 0.35
N GLY A 45 -16.93 9.87 -0.57
CA GLY A 45 -17.13 8.83 -1.57
C GLY A 45 -15.87 8.60 -2.40
N GLY A 46 -16.05 8.03 -3.59
CA GLY A 46 -14.96 7.48 -4.39
C GLY A 46 -13.83 8.47 -4.62
N SER A 47 -12.62 8.06 -4.26
CA SER A 47 -11.43 8.89 -4.39
C SER A 47 -10.40 8.19 -5.25
N SER A 48 -9.94 8.87 -6.31
CA SER A 48 -9.00 8.32 -7.27
C SER A 48 -7.94 9.32 -7.70
N LEU A 49 -6.72 8.81 -7.93
CA LEU A 49 -5.61 9.55 -8.50
C LEU A 49 -5.25 8.92 -9.85
N GLY A 50 -5.23 9.70 -10.93
CA GLY A 50 -4.95 9.21 -12.28
C GLY A 50 -6.04 8.26 -12.80
N TYR A 51 -7.23 8.80 -13.06
CA TYR A 51 -8.41 7.98 -13.39
C TYR A 51 -8.33 7.34 -14.80
N GLY A 52 -8.16 8.15 -15.83
CA GLY A 52 -8.09 7.73 -17.23
C GLY A 52 -6.67 7.41 -17.69
N GLU A 53 -6.50 6.82 -18.87
CA GLU A 53 -5.22 6.31 -19.37
C GLU A 53 -4.12 7.38 -19.50
N THR A 54 -4.50 8.65 -19.69
CA THR A 54 -3.58 9.79 -19.67
C THR A 54 -3.64 10.60 -18.39
N GLY A 55 -4.50 10.22 -17.45
CA GLY A 55 -4.69 10.89 -16.19
C GLY A 55 -3.47 10.76 -15.29
N VAL A 56 -3.04 11.87 -14.70
CA VAL A 56 -1.97 11.91 -13.70
C VAL A 56 -2.48 12.64 -12.47
N GLY A 57 -2.56 11.96 -11.33
CA GLY A 57 -2.92 12.57 -10.05
C GLY A 57 -1.75 12.50 -9.07
N ASN A 58 -1.27 13.66 -8.61
CA ASN A 58 -0.21 13.77 -7.62
C ASN A 58 -0.77 14.39 -6.33
N VAL A 59 -0.60 13.71 -5.20
CA VAL A 59 -0.98 14.23 -3.88
C VAL A 59 0.24 14.28 -2.98
N SER A 60 0.41 15.39 -2.28
CA SER A 60 1.38 15.55 -1.20
C SER A 60 0.68 15.89 0.10
N ILE A 61 0.92 15.11 1.15
CA ILE A 61 0.40 15.36 2.50
C ILE A 61 1.59 15.56 3.43
N THR A 62 1.76 16.77 3.94
CA THR A 62 2.95 17.18 4.70
C THR A 62 2.58 17.98 5.94
N THR A 63 3.52 18.16 6.86
CA THR A 63 3.41 19.08 8.00
C THR A 63 2.07 18.95 8.75
N GLY A 64 1.69 17.71 9.11
CA GLY A 64 0.45 17.43 9.84
C GLY A 64 -0.86 17.55 9.03
N GLY A 65 -0.79 17.78 7.71
CA GLY A 65 -1.95 17.75 6.83
C GLY A 65 -2.64 16.37 6.85
N MET A 66 -3.93 16.33 6.51
CA MET A 66 -4.74 15.12 6.61
C MET A 66 -5.70 14.95 5.44
N TRP A 67 -5.81 13.72 4.93
CA TRP A 67 -6.87 13.32 4.02
C TRP A 67 -7.63 12.12 4.57
N GLU A 68 -8.93 12.30 4.79
CA GLU A 68 -9.85 11.28 5.24
C GLU A 68 -10.79 10.84 4.11
N VAL A 69 -10.97 9.52 3.95
CA VAL A 69 -11.90 8.90 3.00
C VAL A 69 -12.85 7.99 3.78
N ASN A 70 -14.15 8.19 3.57
CA ASN A 70 -15.17 7.43 4.31
C ASN A 70 -15.28 5.96 3.86
N LYS A 71 -16.06 5.18 4.60
CA LYS A 71 -16.21 3.73 4.39
C LYS A 71 -16.95 3.32 3.12
N ASN A 72 -17.63 4.23 2.42
CA ASN A 72 -18.63 3.85 1.42
C ASN A 72 -18.01 3.41 0.09
N VAL A 73 -16.81 3.90 -0.23
CA VAL A 73 -16.16 3.64 -1.53
C VAL A 73 -14.66 3.44 -1.33
N TYR A 74 -14.07 2.61 -2.19
CA TYR A 74 -12.63 2.36 -2.23
C TYR A 74 -11.84 3.61 -2.65
N THR A 75 -10.58 3.66 -2.24
CA THR A 75 -9.59 4.62 -2.77
C THR A 75 -8.76 3.92 -3.83
N THR A 76 -8.45 4.61 -4.93
CA THR A 76 -7.57 4.08 -5.98
C THR A 76 -6.43 5.04 -6.31
N ILE A 77 -5.20 4.55 -6.29
CA ILE A 77 -4.01 5.29 -6.71
C ILE A 77 -3.54 4.66 -8.01
N GLY A 78 -3.71 5.38 -9.13
CA GLY A 78 -3.49 4.86 -10.48
C GLY A 78 -4.62 3.93 -10.91
N VAL A 79 -5.71 4.48 -11.43
CA VAL A 79 -6.86 3.67 -11.91
C VAL A 79 -6.50 3.06 -13.27
N ALA A 80 -6.57 3.83 -14.36
CA ALA A 80 -5.98 3.49 -15.66
C ALA A 80 -4.73 4.31 -15.98
N GLY A 81 -4.53 5.44 -15.29
CA GLY A 81 -3.40 6.34 -15.44
C GLY A 81 -2.39 6.22 -14.31
N VAL A 82 -1.71 7.32 -14.01
CA VAL A 82 -0.67 7.39 -12.99
C VAL A 82 -1.19 8.11 -11.75
N GLY A 83 -1.17 7.44 -10.60
CA GLY A 83 -1.46 8.04 -9.31
C GLY A 83 -0.23 8.01 -8.42
N ASN A 84 0.10 9.14 -7.81
CA ASN A 84 1.18 9.26 -6.84
C ASN A 84 0.65 9.89 -5.55
N LEU A 85 0.88 9.23 -4.43
CA LEU A 85 0.58 9.75 -3.10
C LEU A 85 1.86 9.78 -2.27
N ASN A 86 2.28 10.98 -1.88
CA ASN A 86 3.44 11.21 -1.04
C ASN A 86 2.97 11.71 0.34
N ILE A 87 3.44 11.06 1.40
CA ILE A 87 3.10 11.41 2.78
C ILE A 87 4.40 11.49 3.59
N SER A 88 4.65 12.64 4.20
CA SER A 88 5.88 12.94 4.95
C SER A 88 5.61 14.00 6.01
N ASP A 89 6.60 14.32 6.84
CA ASP A 89 6.54 15.43 7.81
C ASP A 89 5.28 15.40 8.72
N GLY A 90 4.84 14.19 9.12
CA GLY A 90 3.66 14.03 9.98
C GLY A 90 2.32 14.10 9.27
N GLY A 91 2.30 14.11 7.93
CA GLY A 91 1.09 13.97 7.13
C GLY A 91 0.37 12.64 7.37
N LYS A 92 -0.94 12.62 7.18
CA LYS A 92 -1.79 11.44 7.44
C LYS A 92 -2.80 11.18 6.34
N PHE A 93 -2.93 9.93 5.94
CA PHE A 93 -4.02 9.46 5.10
C PHE A 93 -4.82 8.40 5.86
N VAL A 94 -6.14 8.57 5.90
CA VAL A 94 -7.05 7.65 6.58
C VAL A 94 -8.18 7.25 5.63
N SER A 95 -8.22 5.98 5.25
CA SER A 95 -9.33 5.38 4.48
C SER A 95 -10.04 4.33 5.31
N GLN A 96 -11.35 4.50 5.46
CA GLN A 96 -12.20 3.52 6.15
C GLN A 96 -12.65 2.38 5.22
N ASN A 97 -12.00 2.21 4.07
CA ASN A 97 -12.23 1.13 3.12
C ASN A 97 -10.90 0.67 2.52
N ILE A 98 -10.94 -0.16 1.47
CA ILE A 98 -9.77 -0.70 0.79
C ILE A 98 -9.13 0.36 -0.10
N THR A 99 -7.80 0.36 -0.16
CA THR A 99 -7.02 1.12 -1.13
C THR A 99 -6.37 0.21 -2.17
N PHE A 100 -6.58 0.52 -3.45
CA PHE A 100 -5.96 -0.15 -4.59
C PHE A 100 -4.84 0.70 -5.18
N LEU A 101 -3.73 0.08 -5.55
CA LEU A 101 -2.65 0.69 -6.32
C LEU A 101 -2.50 -0.05 -7.66
N GLY A 102 -2.55 0.69 -8.77
CA GLY A 102 -2.54 0.09 -10.11
C GLY A 102 -3.76 -0.78 -10.36
N ASP A 103 -4.94 -0.15 -10.40
CA ASP A 103 -6.22 -0.86 -10.42
C ASP A 103 -6.45 -1.58 -11.75
N LYS A 104 -6.40 -0.89 -12.88
CA LYS A 104 -6.57 -1.47 -14.23
C LYS A 104 -5.21 -1.82 -14.85
N ALA A 105 -5.23 -2.55 -15.96
CA ALA A 105 -4.03 -3.08 -16.61
C ALA A 105 -2.94 -2.03 -16.93
N SER A 106 -3.33 -0.81 -17.32
CA SER A 106 -2.42 0.32 -17.57
C SER A 106 -2.13 1.17 -16.33
N GLY A 107 -2.89 0.98 -15.24
CA GLY A 107 -2.80 1.77 -14.03
C GLY A 107 -1.46 1.60 -13.33
N ILE A 108 -0.88 2.73 -12.93
CA ILE A 108 0.37 2.78 -12.17
C ILE A 108 0.10 3.57 -10.89
N GLY A 109 0.14 2.87 -9.75
CA GLY A 109 -0.03 3.48 -8.43
C GLY A 109 1.26 3.50 -7.63
N THR A 110 1.64 4.66 -7.12
CA THR A 110 2.79 4.82 -6.22
C THR A 110 2.36 5.45 -4.91
N LEU A 111 2.71 4.81 -3.79
CA LEU A 111 2.64 5.38 -2.45
C LEU A 111 4.05 5.50 -1.89
N ASN A 112 4.45 6.72 -1.52
CA ASN A 112 5.65 6.98 -0.74
C ASN A 112 5.23 7.50 0.63
N LEU A 113 5.57 6.76 1.68
CA LEU A 113 5.23 7.06 3.07
C LEU A 113 6.51 7.13 3.89
N MET A 114 6.80 8.30 4.44
CA MET A 114 8.08 8.60 5.08
C MET A 114 7.87 9.31 6.40
N ASP A 115 8.85 9.15 7.29
CA ASP A 115 8.98 9.79 8.59
C ASP A 115 8.08 9.20 9.69
N ALA A 116 8.64 9.07 10.89
CA ALA A 116 8.03 8.36 12.02
C ALA A 116 6.68 8.94 12.50
N THR A 117 6.40 10.20 12.18
CA THR A 117 5.13 10.87 12.54
C THR A 117 4.04 10.70 11.50
N SER A 118 4.37 10.19 10.32
CA SER A 118 3.44 10.02 9.20
C SER A 118 2.76 8.66 9.24
N SER A 119 1.47 8.63 8.85
CA SER A 119 0.71 7.38 8.79
C SER A 119 -0.14 7.24 7.54
N PHE A 120 -0.30 5.98 7.13
CA PHE A 120 -1.28 5.57 6.14
C PHE A 120 -2.15 4.49 6.76
N ASP A 121 -3.42 4.82 7.00
CA ASP A 121 -4.38 3.95 7.66
C ASP A 121 -5.44 3.52 6.65
N THR A 122 -5.56 2.22 6.40
CA THR A 122 -6.57 1.65 5.49
C THR A 122 -7.17 0.38 6.06
N VAL A 123 -8.37 0.00 5.62
CA VAL A 123 -8.94 -1.30 5.98
C VAL A 123 -8.20 -2.41 5.26
N GLY A 124 -7.86 -2.23 3.99
CA GLY A 124 -7.11 -3.23 3.24
C GLY A 124 -6.32 -2.58 2.13
N ILE A 125 -5.20 -3.18 1.75
CA ILE A 125 -4.37 -2.66 0.66
C ILE A 125 -4.16 -3.75 -0.39
N ASN A 126 -4.31 -3.38 -1.66
CA ASN A 126 -4.00 -4.24 -2.80
C ASN A 126 -3.04 -3.49 -3.73
N VAL A 127 -1.80 -3.99 -3.79
CA VAL A 127 -0.69 -3.40 -4.51
C VAL A 127 -0.50 -4.16 -5.82
N GLY A 128 -0.75 -3.48 -6.94
CA GLY A 128 -0.75 -4.09 -8.27
C GLY A 128 -1.95 -5.00 -8.47
N ASN A 129 -3.14 -4.41 -8.60
CA ASN A 129 -4.38 -5.17 -8.77
C ASN A 129 -4.42 -5.87 -10.14
N PHE A 130 -4.71 -5.15 -11.23
CA PHE A 130 -4.46 -5.62 -12.60
C PHE A 130 -3.26 -4.93 -13.25
N GLY A 131 -2.87 -3.76 -12.75
CA GLY A 131 -1.74 -2.95 -13.22
C GLY A 131 -0.50 -3.09 -12.34
N SER A 132 0.26 -1.99 -12.23
CA SER A 132 1.47 -1.93 -11.42
C SER A 132 1.26 -1.07 -10.17
N GLY A 133 1.59 -1.60 -9.00
CA GLY A 133 1.55 -0.88 -7.73
C GLY A 133 2.90 -0.91 -7.05
N ILE A 134 3.32 0.22 -6.49
CA ILE A 134 4.54 0.34 -5.69
C ILE A 134 4.18 1.05 -4.38
N VAL A 135 4.58 0.45 -3.27
CA VAL A 135 4.50 1.06 -1.94
C VAL A 135 5.90 1.12 -1.35
N ASN A 136 6.34 2.31 -0.96
CA ASN A 136 7.58 2.53 -0.24
C ASN A 136 7.24 3.10 1.14
N VAL A 137 7.66 2.41 2.19
CA VAL A 137 7.54 2.88 3.57
C VAL A 137 8.95 2.95 4.16
N SER A 138 9.33 4.12 4.66
CA SER A 138 10.69 4.35 5.17
C SER A 138 10.73 5.34 6.34
N ASN A 139 11.91 5.50 6.91
CA ASN A 139 12.25 6.46 7.96
C ASN A 139 11.31 6.41 9.18
N GLY A 140 10.96 5.21 9.63
CA GLY A 140 10.10 4.99 10.79
C GLY A 140 8.59 5.15 10.55
N ALA A 141 8.14 5.45 9.32
CA ALA A 141 6.73 5.65 9.05
C ALA A 141 5.87 4.38 9.27
N THR A 142 4.57 4.57 9.47
CA THR A 142 3.65 3.46 9.78
C THR A 142 2.54 3.31 8.73
N LEU A 143 2.51 2.15 8.07
CA LEU A 143 1.41 1.68 7.22
C LEU A 143 0.54 0.70 8.02
N ASN A 144 -0.74 1.01 8.17
CA ASN A 144 -1.73 0.11 8.79
C ASN A 144 -2.72 -0.39 7.73
N SER A 145 -2.88 -1.72 7.63
CA SER A 145 -3.88 -2.36 6.76
C SER A 145 -4.54 -3.53 7.49
N THR A 146 -5.54 -3.21 8.30
CA THR A 146 -6.05 -4.06 9.39
C THR A 146 -6.89 -5.28 8.96
N GLY A 147 -7.41 -5.26 7.74
CA GLY A 147 -8.17 -6.34 7.11
C GLY A 147 -7.27 -7.28 6.33
N TYR A 148 -6.50 -6.76 5.38
CA TYR A 148 -5.57 -7.58 4.56
C TYR A 148 -4.51 -6.73 3.86
N GLY A 149 -3.46 -7.41 3.37
CA GLY A 149 -2.44 -6.86 2.50
C GLY A 149 -2.15 -7.80 1.33
N PHE A 150 -2.51 -7.39 0.12
CA PHE A 150 -2.33 -8.18 -1.10
C PHE A 150 -1.32 -7.52 -2.02
N ILE A 151 -0.43 -8.33 -2.60
CA ILE A 151 0.61 -7.88 -3.53
C ILE A 151 0.54 -8.75 -4.79
N GLY A 152 0.33 -8.14 -5.96
CA GLY A 152 0.09 -8.85 -7.22
C GLY A 152 -1.29 -9.53 -7.24
N GLY A 153 -2.36 -8.73 -7.15
CA GLY A 153 -3.73 -9.16 -6.88
C GLY A 153 -4.34 -10.08 -7.95
N ASN A 154 -4.27 -9.70 -9.22
CA ASN A 154 -4.80 -10.47 -10.36
C ASN A 154 -3.67 -10.96 -11.28
N ALA A 155 -4.00 -11.82 -12.26
CA ALA A 155 -3.03 -12.51 -13.12
C ALA A 155 -2.02 -11.58 -13.84
N SER A 156 -2.43 -10.36 -14.23
CA SER A 156 -1.55 -9.35 -14.83
C SER A 156 -0.90 -8.41 -13.82
N GLY A 157 -1.40 -8.41 -12.57
CA GLY A 157 -1.01 -7.51 -11.51
C GLY A 157 0.45 -7.69 -11.09
N LYS A 158 1.13 -6.56 -10.89
CA LYS A 158 2.51 -6.49 -10.42
C LYS A 158 2.58 -5.56 -9.21
N GLY A 159 2.77 -6.13 -8.03
CA GLY A 159 2.91 -5.36 -6.80
C GLY A 159 4.31 -5.43 -6.25
N ILE A 160 4.84 -4.31 -5.78
CA ILE A 160 6.09 -4.22 -5.03
C ILE A 160 5.83 -3.43 -3.76
N VAL A 161 6.21 -3.98 -2.62
CA VAL A 161 6.17 -3.29 -1.32
C VAL A 161 7.55 -3.30 -0.69
N ASN A 162 8.06 -2.13 -0.35
CA ASN A 162 9.34 -1.94 0.30
C ASN A 162 9.11 -1.33 1.69
N ILE A 163 9.52 -2.05 2.74
CA ILE A 163 9.49 -1.61 4.13
C ILE A 163 10.93 -1.50 4.62
N SER A 164 11.40 -0.28 4.87
CA SER A 164 12.81 -0.01 5.19
C SER A 164 13.00 1.01 6.31
N THR A 165 14.24 1.14 6.79
CA THR A 165 14.68 2.19 7.73
C THR A 165 13.74 2.30 8.93
N ASP A 166 13.65 1.22 9.70
CA ASP A 166 12.85 1.09 10.93
C ASP A 166 11.34 1.37 10.78
N SER A 167 10.81 1.36 9.55
CA SER A 167 9.38 1.53 9.30
C SER A 167 8.56 0.28 9.62
N LEU A 168 7.25 0.47 9.75
CA LEU A 168 6.32 -0.58 10.12
C LEU A 168 5.19 -0.71 9.10
N TRP A 169 4.98 -1.93 8.60
CA TRP A 169 3.71 -2.34 8.04
C TRP A 169 2.98 -3.27 9.02
N ASN A 170 1.91 -2.75 9.60
CA ASN A 170 1.12 -3.45 10.60
C ASN A 170 -0.25 -3.87 10.03
N LEU A 171 -0.41 -5.18 9.87
CA LEU A 171 -1.67 -5.81 9.48
C LEU A 171 -2.44 -6.35 10.69
N LYS A 172 -1.92 -6.23 11.91
CA LYS A 172 -2.54 -6.79 13.11
C LYS A 172 -3.58 -5.85 13.72
N THR A 173 -4.73 -6.43 14.07
CA THR A 173 -5.71 -5.87 15.02
C THR A 173 -5.86 -6.79 16.23
N SER A 174 -6.35 -6.21 17.32
CA SER A 174 -6.72 -6.94 18.53
C SER A 174 -8.03 -7.73 18.42
N SER A 175 -8.81 -7.59 17.33
CA SER A 175 -10.24 -7.95 17.32
C SER A 175 -10.71 -8.90 16.22
N THR A 176 -9.92 -9.21 15.17
CA THR A 176 -10.39 -10.07 14.06
C THR A 176 -9.35 -11.10 13.60
N ASN A 177 -9.82 -12.27 13.15
CA ASN A 177 -8.97 -13.39 12.70
C ASN A 177 -8.55 -13.33 11.22
N ALA A 178 -8.93 -12.29 10.47
CA ALA A 178 -8.84 -12.28 9.00
C ALA A 178 -7.58 -11.62 8.40
N GLN A 179 -6.57 -11.32 9.22
CA GLN A 179 -5.41 -10.49 8.86
C GLN A 179 -4.40 -11.24 7.98
N LEU A 180 -4.69 -11.25 6.69
CA LEU A 180 -3.96 -12.03 5.70
C LEU A 180 -3.03 -11.14 4.88
N LEU A 181 -1.75 -11.49 4.88
CA LEU A 181 -0.76 -11.02 3.92
C LEU A 181 -0.61 -12.07 2.81
N GLN A 182 -0.92 -11.71 1.57
CA GLN A 182 -0.65 -12.55 0.40
C GLN A 182 0.33 -11.86 -0.55
N VAL A 183 1.42 -12.55 -0.87
CA VAL A 183 2.45 -12.08 -1.81
C VAL A 183 2.42 -12.97 -3.04
N GLY A 184 2.07 -12.37 -4.19
CA GLY A 184 1.74 -13.12 -5.40
C GLY A 184 0.39 -13.81 -5.26
N VAL A 185 -0.70 -13.03 -5.27
CA VAL A 185 -2.06 -13.58 -5.13
C VAL A 185 -2.41 -14.42 -6.37
N LEU A 186 -2.64 -13.78 -7.50
CA LEU A 186 -2.76 -14.42 -8.82
C LEU A 186 -1.68 -13.94 -9.79
N GLY A 187 -1.07 -12.79 -9.50
CA GLY A 187 -0.04 -12.16 -10.31
C GLY A 187 1.35 -12.31 -9.73
N LYS A 188 2.15 -11.24 -9.87
CA LYS A 188 3.51 -11.14 -9.35
C LYS A 188 3.53 -10.19 -8.17
N GLY A 189 3.90 -10.68 -6.99
CA GLY A 189 4.08 -9.86 -5.80
C GLY A 189 5.50 -9.95 -5.26
N GLU A 190 6.03 -8.81 -4.85
CA GLU A 190 7.34 -8.68 -4.22
C GLU A 190 7.20 -7.90 -2.90
N LEU A 191 7.75 -8.44 -1.82
CA LEU A 191 7.84 -7.79 -0.52
C LEU A 191 9.30 -7.76 -0.06
N ASN A 192 9.85 -6.55 0.06
CA ASN A 192 11.20 -6.31 0.56
C ASN A 192 11.12 -5.69 1.95
N ILE A 193 11.70 -6.36 2.93
CA ILE A 193 11.82 -5.92 4.32
C ILE A 193 13.31 -5.73 4.59
N THR A 194 13.75 -4.48 4.70
CA THR A 194 15.19 -4.15 4.70
C THR A 194 15.55 -3.15 5.80
N THR A 195 16.82 -3.04 6.19
CA THR A 195 17.34 -1.95 7.04
C THR A 195 16.45 -1.67 8.27
N GLY A 196 16.15 -2.71 9.08
CA GLY A 196 15.32 -2.56 10.29
C GLY A 196 13.80 -2.49 10.06
N GLY A 197 13.33 -2.52 8.81
CA GLY A 197 11.90 -2.55 8.51
C GLY A 197 11.18 -3.76 9.12
N ILE A 198 9.91 -3.57 9.51
CA ILE A 198 9.11 -4.59 10.21
C ILE A 198 7.77 -4.77 9.52
N VAL A 199 7.40 -6.03 9.25
CA VAL A 199 6.06 -6.41 8.80
C VAL A 199 5.43 -7.33 9.82
N LYS A 200 4.22 -6.98 10.27
CA LYS A 200 3.45 -7.78 11.22
C LYS A 200 2.14 -8.22 10.60
N ALA A 201 1.99 -9.52 10.40
CA ALA A 201 0.78 -10.17 9.91
C ALA A 201 0.31 -11.27 10.87
N ARG A 202 -0.91 -11.77 10.66
CA ARG A 202 -1.35 -13.01 11.31
C ARG A 202 -1.08 -14.20 10.40
N ASP A 203 -1.57 -14.17 9.18
CA ASP A 203 -1.30 -15.23 8.20
C ASP A 203 -0.51 -14.66 7.04
N THR A 204 0.54 -15.37 6.61
CA THR A 204 1.34 -15.00 5.44
C THR A 204 1.33 -16.13 4.43
N GLN A 205 0.97 -15.81 3.19
CA GLN A 205 0.94 -16.77 2.09
C GLN A 205 1.72 -16.21 0.91
N ILE A 206 2.65 -17.00 0.39
CA ILE A 206 3.50 -16.63 -0.74
C ILE A 206 3.18 -17.58 -1.89
N ALA A 207 2.62 -17.05 -2.98
CA ALA A 207 2.25 -17.77 -4.19
C ALA A 207 1.37 -19.02 -3.95
N LEU A 208 0.16 -18.82 -3.42
CA LEU A 208 -0.75 -19.93 -3.12
C LEU A 208 -1.45 -20.49 -4.35
N ASN A 209 -1.69 -19.67 -5.37
CA ASN A 209 -2.50 -20.01 -6.55
C ASN A 209 -1.65 -20.45 -7.75
N ASP A 210 -2.25 -21.20 -8.67
CA ASP A 210 -1.58 -21.64 -9.90
C ASP A 210 -1.04 -20.43 -10.69
N LYS A 211 0.16 -20.58 -11.26
CA LYS A 211 0.91 -19.55 -12.03
C LYS A 211 1.27 -18.27 -11.28
N SER A 212 0.84 -18.09 -10.02
CA SER A 212 1.22 -16.94 -9.20
C SER A 212 2.72 -16.98 -8.87
N LYS A 213 3.32 -15.80 -8.68
CA LYS A 213 4.71 -15.65 -8.25
C LYS A 213 4.80 -14.69 -7.08
N GLY A 214 5.37 -15.15 -5.98
CA GLY A 214 5.56 -14.36 -4.77
C GLY A 214 7.01 -14.42 -4.34
N ASP A 215 7.62 -13.26 -4.12
CA ASP A 215 8.96 -13.14 -3.59
C ASP A 215 8.94 -12.30 -2.31
N VAL A 216 9.45 -12.86 -1.22
CA VAL A 216 9.60 -12.15 0.05
C VAL A 216 11.07 -12.18 0.44
N ARG A 217 11.66 -10.99 0.63
CA ARG A 217 13.02 -10.81 1.12
C ARG A 217 13.01 -10.12 2.47
N VAL A 218 13.67 -10.72 3.46
CA VAL A 218 13.97 -10.09 4.76
C VAL A 218 15.48 -9.98 4.88
N ASP A 219 15.99 -8.76 4.86
CA ASP A 219 17.40 -8.50 4.68
C ASP A 219 17.94 -7.40 5.59
N GLY A 220 18.93 -7.74 6.42
CA GLY A 220 19.56 -6.78 7.32
C GLY A 220 19.20 -6.99 8.78
N GLN A 221 20.07 -6.50 9.65
CA GLN A 221 19.88 -6.55 11.09
C GLN A 221 18.57 -5.86 11.48
N ASN A 222 17.82 -6.47 12.39
CA ASN A 222 16.52 -6.00 12.90
C ASN A 222 15.38 -5.99 11.88
N SER A 223 15.62 -6.36 10.61
CA SER A 223 14.53 -6.57 9.66
C SER A 223 13.73 -7.81 10.05
N LEU A 224 12.41 -7.65 10.16
CA LEU A 224 11.53 -8.66 10.75
C LEU A 224 10.26 -8.86 9.93
N LEU A 225 9.98 -10.12 9.61
CA LEU A 225 8.64 -10.59 9.28
C LEU A 225 8.07 -11.36 10.48
N GLU A 226 7.05 -10.82 11.13
CA GLU A 226 6.34 -11.49 12.22
C GLU A 226 4.99 -12.02 11.70
N THR A 227 4.75 -13.32 11.85
CA THR A 227 3.51 -13.97 11.41
C THR A 227 3.10 -15.12 12.32
N PHE A 228 1.82 -15.51 12.31
CA PHE A 228 1.33 -16.65 13.07
C PHE A 228 1.36 -17.94 12.25
N ASN A 229 0.81 -17.93 11.02
CA ASN A 229 0.95 -19.05 10.08
C ASN A 229 1.67 -18.58 8.81
N MET A 230 2.45 -19.48 8.20
CA MET A 230 3.15 -19.21 6.95
C MET A 230 3.00 -20.35 5.94
N TYR A 231 2.72 -20.00 4.69
CA TYR A 231 2.69 -20.91 3.54
C TYR A 231 3.53 -20.33 2.41
N VAL A 232 4.37 -21.17 1.79
CA VAL A 232 5.26 -20.76 0.70
C VAL A 232 5.13 -21.76 -0.46
N GLY A 233 4.77 -21.26 -1.64
CA GLY A 233 4.77 -22.01 -2.90
C GLY A 233 3.86 -23.24 -2.90
N THR A 234 2.57 -23.09 -2.57
CA THR A 234 1.64 -24.23 -2.54
C THR A 234 1.24 -24.70 -3.94
N SER A 235 0.71 -23.79 -4.78
CA SER A 235 0.42 -24.07 -6.19
C SER A 235 1.23 -23.20 -7.15
N GLY A 236 1.70 -22.04 -6.69
CA GLY A 236 2.54 -21.12 -7.46
C GLY A 236 4.01 -21.23 -7.10
N THR A 237 4.82 -20.29 -7.62
CA THR A 237 6.25 -20.19 -7.29
C THR A 237 6.45 -19.15 -6.18
N GLY A 238 6.63 -19.61 -4.96
CA GLY A 238 6.88 -18.76 -3.80
C GLY A 238 8.32 -18.86 -3.31
N THR A 239 8.95 -17.72 -3.08
CA THR A 239 10.30 -17.61 -2.51
C THR A 239 10.23 -16.81 -1.21
N LEU A 240 10.93 -17.29 -0.17
CA LEU A 240 11.25 -16.53 1.02
C LEU A 240 12.77 -16.54 1.21
N THR A 241 13.38 -15.37 1.25
CA THR A 241 14.83 -15.20 1.41
C THR A 241 15.10 -14.42 2.70
N LEU A 242 15.93 -14.99 3.58
CA LEU A 242 16.43 -14.33 4.80
C LEU A 242 17.94 -14.12 4.64
N THR A 243 18.41 -12.88 4.66
CA THR A 243 19.84 -12.55 4.50
C THR A 243 20.30 -11.47 5.49
N ASN A 244 21.61 -11.36 5.71
CA ASN A 244 22.23 -10.29 6.52
C ASN A 244 21.59 -10.07 7.90
N SER A 245 21.26 -11.15 8.63
CA SER A 245 20.58 -11.13 9.94
C SER A 245 19.09 -10.72 9.93
N GLY A 246 18.44 -10.76 8.76
CA GLY A 246 16.97 -10.66 8.65
C GLY A 246 16.27 -11.85 9.32
N THR A 247 15.17 -11.58 10.03
CA THR A 247 14.49 -12.56 10.88
C THR A 247 13.06 -12.83 10.44
N LEU A 248 12.67 -14.11 10.47
CA LEU A 248 11.27 -14.54 10.43
C LEU A 248 10.87 -15.05 11.82
N GLU A 249 9.85 -14.44 12.42
CA GLU A 249 9.19 -14.97 13.61
C GLU A 249 7.86 -15.61 13.24
N CYS A 250 7.76 -16.93 13.39
CA CYS A 250 6.51 -17.66 13.14
C CYS A 250 6.05 -18.48 14.36
N ARG A 251 4.82 -18.23 14.82
CA ARG A 251 4.27 -18.88 16.03
C ARG A 251 3.61 -20.26 15.79
N ARG A 252 3.31 -20.62 14.54
CA ARG A 252 2.88 -21.97 14.14
C ARG A 252 3.38 -22.29 12.73
N TRP A 253 4.51 -22.98 12.64
CA TRP A 253 5.05 -23.44 11.36
C TRP A 253 4.39 -24.77 10.95
N ARG A 254 3.63 -24.76 9.84
CA ARG A 254 3.18 -25.95 9.11
C ARG A 254 3.65 -25.84 7.67
N SER A 255 4.94 -25.98 7.45
CA SER A 255 5.51 -26.10 6.12
C SER A 255 5.18 -27.49 5.54
N LEU A 256 4.85 -27.55 4.24
CA LEU A 256 5.05 -28.75 3.42
C LEU A 256 6.55 -29.05 3.21
N LEU A 257 7.43 -28.14 3.67
CA LEU A 257 8.85 -28.37 3.89
C LEU A 257 9.07 -28.99 5.28
N ARG A 258 9.13 -30.32 5.38
CA ARG A 258 9.91 -30.94 6.46
C ARG A 258 11.38 -30.77 6.09
N CYS A 259 12.14 -29.98 6.84
CA CYS A 259 13.58 -30.20 6.89
C CYS A 259 13.80 -31.41 7.79
N PHE A 260 14.44 -32.45 7.23
CA PHE A 260 15.14 -33.48 8.01
C PHE A 260 16.41 -32.89 8.60
#